data_AF-A0A6B2JIM4-F1
#
_entry.id   AF-A0A6B2JIM4-F1
#
_cell.length_a   1.000
_cell.length_b   1.000
_cell.length_c   1.000
_cell.angle_alpha   90.00
_cell.angle_beta   90.00
_cell.angle_gamma   90.00
#
_symmetry.space_group_name_H-M   'P 1'
#
loop_
_entity.id
_entity.type
_entity.pdbx_description
1 polymer ?
#
loop_
_entity_poly.entity_id
_entity_poly.type
_entity_poly.pdbx_seq_one_letter_code
_entity_poly.pdbx_strand_id
1 'polypeptide(L)'
;MINLLFIYLAYILAIVSLLSLWMIKFRIFGYITITTSLVFALLSGVLNLTGLLVICVIGILIYLSFYFKDKKGVSLFFFIISAVILFLNYMHFFPGFNNICIIKNAQISQDAIAFSLYLNYSSI
;
A
#
# COMPACT_ATOMS: atom_id res chain seq x y z
N MET A 1 15.93 -7.04 -12.25
CA MET A 1 16.62 -5.88 -11.62
C MET A 1 15.74 -4.63 -11.55
N ILE A 2 15.14 -4.15 -12.65
CA ILE A 2 14.24 -2.97 -12.68
C ILE A 2 13.09 -3.07 -11.67
N ASN A 3 12.51 -4.26 -11.49
CA ASN A 3 11.40 -4.46 -10.55
C ASN A 3 11.80 -4.15 -9.09
N LEU A 4 12.96 -4.64 -8.62
CA LEU A 4 13.42 -4.41 -7.24
C LEU A 4 13.66 -2.93 -6.94
N LEU A 5 14.19 -2.17 -7.90
CA LEU A 5 14.38 -0.73 -7.75
C LEU A 5 13.03 -0.02 -7.52
N PHE A 6 12.01 -0.35 -8.31
CA PHE A 6 10.67 0.23 -8.13
C PHE A 6 10.03 -0.15 -6.80
N ILE A 7 10.25 -1.39 -6.33
CA ILE A 7 9.82 -1.83 -5.00
C ILE A 7 10.45 -0.96 -3.92
N TYR A 8 11.79 -0.81 -3.93
CA TYR A 8 12.47 0.02 -2.93
C TYR A 8 12.05 1.49 -2.99
N LEU A 9 11.95 2.06 -4.19
CA LEU A 9 11.47 3.44 -4.36
C LEU A 9 10.05 3.62 -3.83
N ALA A 10 9.15 2.67 -4.09
CA ALA A 10 7.78 2.73 -3.57
C ALA A 10 7.77 2.82 -2.03
N TYR A 11 8.50 1.94 -1.34
CA TYR A 11 8.57 1.94 0.12
C TYR A 11 9.27 3.18 0.70
N ILE A 12 10.40 3.60 0.14
CA ILE A 12 11.13 4.80 0.60
C ILE A 12 10.24 6.04 0.46
N LEU A 13 9.60 6.21 -0.70
CA LEU A 13 8.69 7.34 -0.94
C LEU A 13 7.46 7.29 -0.03
N ALA A 14 6.92 6.10 0.27
CA ALA A 14 5.83 5.96 1.23
C ALA A 14 6.24 6.46 2.63
N ILE A 15 7.42 6.06 3.12
CA ILE A 15 7.94 6.50 4.42
C ILE A 15 8.19 8.02 4.43
N VAL A 16 8.82 8.55 3.37
CA VAL A 16 9.05 9.99 3.23
C VAL A 16 7.74 10.76 3.19
N SER A 17 6.72 10.24 2.51
CA SER A 17 5.40 10.87 2.45
C SER A 17 4.75 10.96 3.82
N LEU A 18 4.85 9.89 4.64
CA LEU A 18 4.31 9.86 6.00
C LEU A 18 4.96 10.95 6.87
N LEU A 19 6.29 11.04 6.85
CA LEU A 19 7.03 12.07 7.59
C LEU A 19 6.68 13.49 7.10
N SER A 20 6.55 13.66 5.78
CA SER A 20 6.27 14.96 5.16
C SER A 20 4.85 15.45 5.41
N LEU A 21 3.86 14.54 5.40
CA LEU A 21 2.45 14.86 5.66
C LEU A 21 2.19 15.23 7.12
N TRP A 22 3.01 14.72 8.05
CA TRP A 22 2.96 15.12 9.47
C TRP A 22 3.30 16.61 9.64
N MET A 23 4.21 17.14 8.81
CA MET A 23 4.64 18.53 8.85
C MET A 23 3.79 19.41 7.92
N ILE A 24 3.04 20.37 8.48
CA ILE A 24 2.15 21.27 7.70
C ILE A 24 2.90 21.94 6.53
N LYS A 25 4.15 22.39 6.76
CA LYS A 25 5.01 23.05 5.75
C LYS A 25 5.29 22.17 4.52
N PHE A 26 5.33 20.84 4.69
CA PHE A 26 5.76 19.90 3.64
C PHE A 26 4.61 19.07 3.06
N ARG A 27 3.34 19.42 3.32
CA ARG A 27 2.19 18.63 2.85
C ARG A 27 2.15 18.43 1.34
N ILE A 28 2.45 19.46 0.55
CA ILE A 28 2.47 19.35 -0.93
C ILE A 28 3.52 18.32 -1.36
N PHE A 29 4.71 18.37 -0.76
CA PHE A 29 5.76 17.37 -1.01
C PHE A 29 5.32 15.97 -0.56
N GLY A 30 4.60 15.86 0.55
CA GLY A 30 3.95 14.63 1.00
C GLY A 30 2.97 14.05 -0.02
N TYR A 31 2.12 14.88 -0.64
CA TYR A 31 1.19 14.44 -1.68
C TYR A 31 1.90 13.97 -2.97
N ILE A 32 2.99 14.64 -3.35
CA ILE A 32 3.80 14.22 -4.52
C ILE A 32 4.49 12.88 -4.23
N THR A 33 5.04 12.71 -3.04
CA THR A 33 5.76 11.48 -2.65
C THR A 33 4.82 10.28 -2.51
N ILE A 34 3.61 10.45 -1.96
CA ILE A 34 2.65 9.33 -1.89
C ILE A 34 2.11 8.94 -3.26
N THR A 35 1.82 9.91 -4.13
CA THR A 35 1.33 9.61 -5.50
C THR A 35 2.39 8.90 -6.33
N THR A 36 3.64 9.36 -6.27
CA THR A 36 4.78 8.70 -6.93
C THR A 36 5.06 7.31 -6.34
N SER A 37 4.93 7.14 -5.01
CA SER A 37 5.02 5.82 -4.36
C SER A 37 3.99 4.84 -4.92
N LEU A 38 2.72 5.25 -5.03
CA LEU A 38 1.65 4.40 -5.57
C LEU A 38 1.90 4.02 -7.04
N VAL A 39 2.43 4.93 -7.86
CA VAL A 39 2.81 4.62 -9.25
C VAL A 39 3.89 3.54 -9.29
N PHE A 40 4.95 3.66 -8.48
CA PHE A 40 5.98 2.61 -8.43
C PHE A 40 5.46 1.28 -7.86
N ALA A 41 4.54 1.32 -6.90
CA ALA A 41 3.90 0.12 -6.36
C ALA A 41 3.09 -0.62 -7.44
N LEU A 42 2.39 0.11 -8.31
CA LEU A 42 1.68 -0.46 -9.46
C LEU A 42 2.65 -1.04 -10.51
N LEU A 43 3.70 -0.29 -10.88
CA LEU A 43 4.67 -0.72 -11.88
C LEU A 43 5.50 -1.94 -11.43
N SER A 44 5.75 -2.07 -10.13
CA SER A 44 6.44 -3.24 -9.55
C SER A 44 5.53 -4.46 -9.36
N GLY A 45 4.21 -4.26 -9.43
CA GLY A 45 3.22 -5.29 -9.15
C GLY A 45 3.10 -5.63 -7.66
N VAL A 46 3.63 -4.81 -6.75
CA VAL A 46 3.36 -4.92 -5.30
C VAL A 46 1.92 -4.52 -4.99
N LEU A 47 1.39 -3.55 -5.72
CA LEU A 47 0.01 -3.12 -5.65
C LEU A 47 -0.65 -3.37 -7.01
N ASN A 48 -1.86 -3.94 -7.01
CA ASN A 48 -2.69 -4.03 -8.21
C ASN A 48 -3.82 -2.99 -8.18
N LEU A 49 -4.56 -2.88 -9.28
CA LEU A 49 -5.71 -1.96 -9.38
C LEU A 49 -6.74 -2.17 -8.25
N THR A 50 -6.99 -3.42 -7.85
CA THR A 50 -7.88 -3.75 -6.72
C THR A 50 -7.36 -3.18 -5.40
N GLY A 51 -6.07 -3.31 -5.12
CA GLY A 51 -5.45 -2.75 -3.90
C GLY A 51 -5.48 -1.22 -3.92
N LEU A 52 -5.27 -0.60 -5.09
CA LEU A 52 -5.39 0.84 -5.25
C LEU A 52 -6.82 1.33 -4.93
N LEU A 53 -7.86 0.63 -5.41
CA LEU A 53 -9.24 0.95 -5.09
C LEU A 53 -9.51 0.90 -3.58
N VAL A 54 -8.96 -0.11 -2.89
CA VAL A 54 -9.07 -0.22 -1.42
C VAL A 54 -8.43 0.99 -0.74
N ILE A 55 -7.23 1.41 -1.16
CA ILE A 55 -6.57 2.61 -0.64
C ILE A 55 -7.42 3.87 -0.89
N CYS A 56 -7.98 4.02 -2.08
CA CYS A 56 -8.84 5.15 -2.41
C CYS A 56 -10.11 5.19 -1.54
N VAL A 57 -10.77 4.04 -1.34
CA VAL A 57 -11.96 3.93 -0.49
C VAL A 57 -11.62 4.32 0.96
N ILE A 58 -10.52 3.80 1.51
CA ILE A 58 -10.06 4.16 2.86
C ILE A 58 -9.79 5.67 2.93
N GLY A 59 -9.08 6.24 1.96
CA GLY A 59 -8.79 7.68 1.91
C GLY A 59 -10.06 8.54 1.87
N ILE A 60 -11.06 8.14 1.08
CA ILE A 60 -12.36 8.82 1.02
C ILE A 60 -13.07 8.75 2.37
N LEU A 61 -13.13 7.58 3.01
CA LEU A 61 -13.81 7.42 4.30
C LEU A 61 -13.15 8.25 5.40
N ILE A 62 -11.82 8.27 5.43
CA ILE A 62 -11.05 9.13 6.35
C ILE A 62 -11.37 10.60 6.06
N TYR A 63 -11.34 11.03 4.79
CA TYR A 63 -11.71 12.40 4.42
C TYR A 63 -13.13 12.77 4.87
N LEU A 64 -14.11 11.88 4.65
CA LEU A 64 -15.49 12.08 5.07
C LEU A 64 -15.63 12.20 6.60
N SER A 65 -14.85 11.44 7.37
CA SER A 65 -14.84 11.55 8.84
C SER A 65 -14.42 12.96 9.31
N PHE A 66 -13.46 13.59 8.63
CA PHE A 66 -13.03 14.96 8.92
C PHE A 66 -13.98 16.01 8.36
N TYR A 67 -14.55 15.77 7.17
CA TYR A 67 -15.52 16.68 6.54
C TYR A 67 -16.77 16.84 7.41
N PHE A 68 -17.30 15.74 7.97
CA PHE A 68 -18.49 15.75 8.82
C PHE A 68 -18.19 15.92 10.32
N LYS A 69 -17.03 16.49 10.70
CA LYS A 69 -16.61 16.63 12.11
C LYS A 69 -17.66 17.26 13.04
N ASP A 70 -18.49 18.18 12.52
CA ASP A 70 -19.52 18.87 13.30
C ASP A 70 -20.73 17.96 13.59
N LYS A 71 -20.95 16.93 12.75
CA LYS A 71 -21.98 15.90 12.93
C LYS A 71 -21.36 14.67 13.57
N LYS A 72 -21.14 14.72 14.89
CA LYS A 72 -20.42 13.69 15.66
C LYS A 72 -20.80 12.25 15.31
N GLY A 73 -22.09 11.93 15.21
CA GLY A 73 -22.54 10.57 14.86
C GLY A 73 -22.11 10.12 13.45
N VAL A 74 -22.18 11.02 12.47
CA VAL A 74 -21.77 10.74 11.07
C VAL A 74 -20.25 10.64 10.96
N SER A 75 -19.52 11.54 11.61
CA SER A 75 -18.05 11.50 11.66
C SER A 75 -17.57 10.20 12.32
N LEU A 76 -18.16 9.82 13.45
CA LEU A 76 -17.84 8.58 14.16
C LEU A 76 -18.13 7.33 13.31
N PHE A 77 -19.25 7.31 12.59
CA PHE A 77 -19.60 6.23 11.67
C PHE A 77 -18.50 6.01 10.61
N PHE A 78 -18.10 7.07 9.90
CA PHE A 78 -17.03 6.98 8.89
C PHE A 78 -15.67 6.59 9.50
N PHE A 79 -15.36 7.10 10.69
CA PHE A 79 -14.15 6.73 11.42
C PHE A 79 -14.13 5.24 11.76
N ILE A 80 -15.22 4.71 12.34
CA ILE A 80 -15.33 3.29 12.70
C ILE A 80 -15.20 2.40 11.46
N ILE A 81 -15.88 2.74 10.37
CA ILE A 81 -15.77 1.97 9.12
C ILE A 81 -14.34 1.99 8.57
N SER A 82 -13.69 3.16 8.59
CA SER A 82 -12.29 3.28 8.17
C SER A 82 -11.39 2.36 9.00
N ALA A 83 -11.56 2.34 10.32
CA ALA A 83 -10.79 1.49 11.22
C ALA A 83 -11.03 -0.01 10.96
N VAL A 84 -12.29 -0.42 10.73
CA VAL A 84 -12.63 -1.81 10.38
C VAL A 84 -11.98 -2.23 9.07
N ILE A 85 -12.05 -1.40 8.02
CA ILE A 85 -11.44 -1.71 6.72
C ILE A 85 -9.91 -1.77 6.84
N LEU A 86 -9.30 -0.86 7.60
CA LEU A 86 -7.85 -0.91 7.88
C LEU A 86 -7.46 -2.21 8.60
N PHE A 87 -8.25 -2.64 9.57
CA PHE A 87 -8.03 -3.90 10.28
C PHE A 87 -8.15 -5.12 9.34
N LEU A 88 -9.18 -5.16 8.50
CA LEU A 88 -9.34 -6.21 7.49
C LEU A 88 -8.21 -6.20 6.47
N ASN A 89 -7.70 -5.02 6.09
CA ASN A 89 -6.53 -4.90 5.22
C ASN A 89 -5.27 -5.46 5.88
N TYR A 90 -5.04 -5.16 7.16
CA TYR A 90 -3.94 -5.73 7.95
C TYR A 90 -4.01 -7.27 8.02
N MET A 91 -5.21 -7.83 8.12
CA MET A 91 -5.43 -9.28 8.06
C MET A 91 -5.30 -9.88 6.65
N HIS A 92 -4.82 -9.10 5.68
CA HIS A 92 -4.71 -9.48 4.27
C HIS A 92 -6.04 -9.98 3.67
N PHE A 93 -7.18 -9.54 4.22
CA PHE A 93 -8.50 -9.95 3.72
C PHE A 93 -8.77 -9.41 2.32
N PHE A 94 -8.27 -8.21 2.02
CA PHE A 94 -8.45 -7.59 0.70
C PHE A 94 -7.37 -8.03 -0.30
N PRO A 95 -7.75 -8.41 -1.53
CA PRO A 95 -6.79 -8.73 -2.57
C PRO A 95 -6.11 -7.47 -3.12
N GLY A 96 -5.01 -7.67 -3.84
CA GLY A 96 -4.32 -6.60 -4.57
C GLY A 96 -3.07 -6.04 -3.90
N PHE A 97 -2.65 -6.64 -2.78
CA PHE A 97 -1.36 -6.42 -2.14
C PHE A 97 -0.53 -7.69 -2.30
N ASN A 98 0.43 -7.68 -3.22
CA ASN A 98 1.24 -8.84 -3.55
C ASN A 98 2.53 -8.86 -2.73
N ASN A 99 2.95 -10.07 -2.37
CA ASN A 99 4.25 -10.29 -1.72
C ASN A 99 5.41 -9.90 -2.65
N ILE A 100 6.50 -9.42 -2.07
CA ILE A 100 7.72 -9.05 -2.79
C ILE A 100 8.32 -10.32 -3.41
N CYS A 101 8.49 -10.37 -4.72
CA CYS A 101 9.21 -11.46 -5.40
C CYS A 101 10.72 -11.25 -5.26
N ILE A 102 11.41 -12.10 -4.50
CA ILE A 102 12.86 -12.02 -4.28
C ILE A 102 13.60 -12.70 -5.43
N ILE A 103 13.18 -13.93 -5.77
CA ILE A 103 13.78 -14.75 -6.82
C ILE A 103 12.69 -15.04 -7.84
N LYS A 104 12.97 -14.83 -9.13
CA LYS A 104 11.99 -15.05 -10.20
C LYS A 104 12.53 -16.04 -11.21
N ASN A 105 11.81 -17.13 -11.42
CA ASN A 105 12.09 -18.18 -12.41
C ASN A 105 13.54 -18.68 -12.38
N ALA A 106 14.09 -18.91 -11.18
CA ALA A 106 15.41 -19.49 -11.03
C ALA A 106 15.35 -21.00 -11.21
N GLN A 107 16.38 -21.57 -11.83
CA GLN A 107 16.61 -23.01 -11.91
C GLN A 107 17.87 -23.36 -11.15
N ILE A 108 17.78 -24.35 -10.26
CA ILE A 108 18.92 -24.79 -9.42
C ILE A 108 19.86 -25.71 -10.23
N SER A 109 19.30 -26.50 -11.14
CA SER A 109 20.03 -27.36 -12.08
C SER A 109 19.32 -27.37 -13.44
N GLN A 110 19.98 -27.89 -14.49
CA GLN A 110 19.44 -27.92 -15.85
C GLN A 110 18.14 -28.72 -15.96
N ASP A 111 17.97 -29.75 -15.11
CA ASP A 111 16.76 -30.59 -15.07
C ASP A 111 15.72 -30.11 -14.04
N ALA A 112 16.04 -29.08 -13.25
CA ALA A 112 15.13 -28.57 -12.23
C ALA A 112 14.01 -27.70 -12.84
N ILE A 113 12.80 -27.89 -12.31
CA ILE A 113 11.67 -27.02 -12.61
C ILE A 113 12.00 -25.60 -12.09
N ALA A 114 11.79 -24.60 -12.93
CA ALA A 114 12.00 -23.21 -12.55
C ALA A 114 11.06 -22.83 -11.40
N PHE A 115 11.58 -22.17 -10.38
CA PHE A 115 10.79 -21.71 -9.23
C PHE A 115 10.94 -20.20 -9.02
N SER A 116 9.95 -19.62 -8.37
CA SER A 116 9.99 -18.22 -7.91
C SER A 116 9.80 -18.19 -6.40
N LEU A 117 10.63 -17.40 -5.70
CA LEU A 117 10.56 -17.19 -4.26
C LEU A 117 9.96 -15.82 -3.99
N TYR A 118 8.90 -15.81 -3.19
CA TYR A 118 8.25 -14.60 -2.70
C TYR A 118 8.51 -14.44 -1.20
N LEU A 119 8.72 -13.20 -0.76
CA LEU A 119 8.81 -12.82 0.64
C LEU A 119 7.40 -12.86 1.23
N ASN A 120 6.99 -14.05 1.64
CA ASN A 120 5.69 -14.26 2.23
C ASN A 120 5.72 -13.83 3.70
N TYR A 121 4.81 -12.94 4.11
CA TYR A 121 4.67 -12.51 5.51
C TYR A 121 3.87 -13.51 6.36
N SER A 122 3.48 -14.65 5.79
CA SER A 122 2.95 -15.77 6.55
C SER A 122 4.06 -16.36 7.44
N SER A 123 4.27 -15.78 8.61
CA SER A 123 4.71 -16.58 9.75
C SER A 123 3.64 -17.65 9.98
N ILE A 124 4.11 -18.88 10.14
CA ILE A 124 3.38 -20.07 10.60
C ILE A 124 2.16 -19.73 11.48
#